data_AF-A0A7S3B271-F1
#
_entry.id   AF-A0A7S3B271-F1
#
_cell.length_a   1.000
_cell.length_b   1.000
_cell.length_c   1.000
_cell.angle_alpha   90.00
_cell.angle_beta   90.00
_cell.angle_gamma   90.00
#
_symmetry.space_group_name_H-M   'P 1'
#
loop_
_entity.id
_entity.type
_entity.pdbx_description
1 polymer ?
#
loop_
_entity_poly.entity_id
_entity_poly.type
_entity_poly.pdbx_seq_one_letter_code
_entity_poly.pdbx_strand_id
1 'polypeptide(L)'
;GYWGLGTGWIFEPTIKETKSDALLEMIKASAVRQGKSLLYSDIEKVLKVLGGISSSYSKWLIVLSDLVDLERKSEAEAKAAVQKTLVPQIQKLEGFNLVIIDASRIGRWKPEHPMWPTWEKNSKDLTDAAQAVGGNRGFNIGADNPDAISEAFERVAALMQSGGVSES
;
A
#
# COMPACT_ATOMS: atom_id res chain seq x y z
N GLY A 1 1.43 3.52 -12.44
CA GLY A 1 0.18 4.29 -12.49
C GLY A 1 -0.07 4.96 -11.16
N TYR A 2 -0.88 6.02 -11.16
CA TYR A 2 -1.41 6.67 -9.97
C TYR A 2 -2.93 6.62 -10.08
N TRP A 3 -3.60 6.05 -9.08
CA TRP A 3 -5.05 5.88 -9.07
C TRP A 3 -5.69 6.87 -8.11
N GLY A 4 -6.68 7.60 -8.59
CA GLY A 4 -7.54 8.44 -7.76
C GLY A 4 -8.78 7.67 -7.35
N LEU A 5 -8.98 7.50 -6.04
CA LEU A 5 -10.19 6.87 -5.52
C LEU A 5 -11.44 7.63 -5.99
N GLY A 6 -12.40 6.92 -6.59
CA GLY A 6 -13.62 7.51 -7.16
C GLY A 6 -13.44 8.30 -8.47
N THR A 7 -12.22 8.43 -8.98
CA THR A 7 -11.91 9.17 -10.22
C THR A 7 -11.22 8.32 -11.30
N GLY A 8 -10.69 7.14 -10.93
CA GLY A 8 -10.06 6.20 -11.86
C GLY A 8 -8.54 6.38 -11.96
N TRP A 9 -7.94 5.85 -13.03
CA TRP A 9 -6.52 6.08 -13.33
C TRP A 9 -6.27 7.55 -13.63
N ILE A 10 -5.42 8.19 -12.82
CA ILE A 10 -4.82 9.48 -13.15
C ILE A 10 -3.65 9.24 -14.11
N PHE A 11 -2.92 8.13 -13.93
CA PHE A 11 -1.96 7.60 -14.90
C PHE A 11 -2.02 6.07 -14.93
N GLU A 12 -1.99 5.48 -16.12
CA GLU A 12 -1.98 4.02 -16.31
C GLU A 12 -0.77 3.33 -15.63
N PRO A 13 -0.89 2.05 -15.22
CA PRO A 13 0.25 1.20 -14.90
C PRO A 13 1.26 1.20 -16.05
N THR A 14 2.55 1.31 -15.73
CA THR A 14 3.61 1.20 -16.74
C THR A 14 4.83 0.53 -16.11
N ILE A 15 5.61 -0.14 -16.94
CA ILE A 15 6.79 -0.89 -16.50
C ILE A 15 7.88 0.10 -16.05
N LYS A 16 8.30 -0.01 -14.79
CA LYS A 16 9.18 0.95 -14.09
C LYS A 16 10.57 1.10 -14.72
N GLU A 17 11.06 0.06 -15.39
CA GLU A 17 12.47 -0.05 -15.82
C GLU A 17 12.88 0.91 -16.95
N THR A 18 11.94 1.44 -17.73
CA THR A 18 12.28 2.33 -18.86
C THR A 18 12.07 3.81 -18.59
N LYS A 19 11.34 4.18 -17.52
CA LYS A 19 10.84 5.56 -17.32
C LYS A 19 10.70 6.01 -15.87
N SER A 20 11.40 5.40 -14.91
CA SER A 20 11.25 5.70 -13.47
C SER A 20 11.23 7.21 -13.14
N ASP A 21 12.18 7.98 -13.66
CA ASP A 21 12.26 9.43 -13.40
C ASP A 21 11.13 10.21 -14.08
N ALA A 22 10.82 9.88 -15.33
CA ALA A 22 9.72 10.49 -16.06
C ALA A 22 8.37 10.20 -15.40
N LEU A 23 8.19 8.98 -14.86
CA LEU A 23 7.00 8.60 -14.12
C LEU A 23 6.87 9.40 -12.83
N LEU A 24 7.99 9.58 -12.12
CA LEU A 24 8.04 10.39 -10.91
C LEU A 24 7.69 11.86 -11.19
N GLU A 25 8.18 12.43 -12.29
CA GLU A 25 7.83 13.79 -12.72
C GLU A 25 6.35 13.90 -13.13
N MET A 26 5.79 12.92 -13.84
CA MET A 26 4.37 12.88 -14.16
C MET A 26 3.50 12.83 -12.90
N ILE A 27 3.86 12.00 -11.92
CA ILE A 27 3.19 11.93 -10.61
C ILE A 27 3.25 13.28 -9.90
N LYS A 28 4.39 13.97 -9.92
CA LYS A 28 4.53 15.33 -9.35
C LYS A 28 3.66 16.35 -10.09
N ALA A 29 3.51 16.25 -11.40
CA ALA A 29 2.80 17.20 -12.25
C ALA A 29 1.26 17.03 -12.27
N SER A 30 0.71 15.94 -11.70
CA SER A 30 -0.75 15.70 -11.74
C SER A 30 -1.54 16.76 -10.96
N ALA A 31 -2.61 17.29 -11.59
CA ALA A 31 -3.44 18.38 -11.07
C ALA A 31 -4.35 17.97 -9.90
N VAL A 32 -4.70 16.68 -9.79
CA VAL A 32 -5.53 16.14 -8.70
C VAL A 32 -4.64 15.34 -7.76
N ARG A 33 -4.08 16.02 -6.76
CA ARG A 33 -3.39 15.36 -5.64
C ARG A 33 -4.37 15.06 -4.53
N GLN A 34 -4.80 13.81 -4.41
CA GLN A 34 -5.29 13.32 -3.12
C GLN A 34 -4.16 12.52 -2.46
N GLY A 35 -3.15 13.23 -1.96
CA GLY A 35 -1.99 12.66 -1.26
C GLY A 35 -0.70 12.57 -2.08
N LYS A 36 0.38 12.14 -1.42
CA LYS A 36 1.73 11.99 -1.99
C LYS A 36 2.00 10.51 -2.26
N SER A 37 2.29 10.13 -3.50
CA SER A 37 2.79 8.79 -3.81
C SER A 37 4.23 8.66 -3.30
N LEU A 38 4.47 7.69 -2.44
CA LEU A 38 5.76 7.43 -1.80
C LEU A 38 6.15 5.96 -2.04
N LEU A 39 7.45 5.71 -2.23
CA LEU A 39 7.96 4.34 -2.40
C LEU A 39 7.88 3.59 -1.07
N TYR A 40 7.89 2.26 -1.13
CA TYR A 40 7.72 1.38 0.03
C TYR A 40 8.75 1.58 1.18
N SER A 41 9.95 2.09 0.89
CA SER A 41 10.91 2.53 1.91
C SER A 41 10.34 3.61 2.85
N ASP A 42 9.26 4.25 2.44
CA ASP A 42 8.56 5.30 3.16
C ASP A 42 7.31 4.82 3.91
N ILE A 43 6.95 3.51 3.92
CA ILE A 43 5.81 3.05 4.74
C ILE A 43 5.97 3.54 6.18
N GLU A 44 7.16 3.43 6.76
CA GLU A 44 7.44 3.95 8.09
C GLU A 44 7.17 5.46 8.20
N LYS A 45 7.53 6.24 7.19
CA LYS A 45 7.28 7.69 7.16
C LYS A 45 5.78 7.98 7.05
N VAL A 46 5.05 7.20 6.24
CA VAL A 46 3.60 7.33 6.10
C VAL A 46 2.91 6.98 7.41
N LEU A 47 3.30 5.89 8.08
CA LEU A 47 2.75 5.51 9.38
C LEU A 47 2.98 6.60 10.44
N LYS A 48 4.16 7.24 10.45
CA LYS A 48 4.43 8.40 11.33
C LYS A 48 3.49 9.57 11.04
N VAL A 49 3.26 9.89 9.77
CA VAL A 49 2.31 10.95 9.37
C VAL A 49 0.89 10.58 9.82
N LEU A 50 0.43 9.36 9.56
CA LEU A 50 -0.90 8.89 9.95
C LEU A 50 -1.09 8.85 11.48
N GLY A 51 -0.03 8.58 12.23
CA GLY A 51 -0.03 8.64 13.70
C GLY A 51 -0.23 10.05 14.26
N GLY A 52 0.11 11.09 13.49
CA GLY A 52 -0.17 12.48 13.85
C GLY A 52 -1.59 12.95 13.51
N ILE A 53 -2.38 12.15 12.79
CA ILE A 53 -3.75 12.47 12.42
C ILE A 53 -4.71 12.06 13.54
N SER A 54 -5.67 12.94 13.86
CA SER A 54 -6.72 12.68 14.86
C SER A 54 -7.39 11.31 14.66
N SER A 55 -7.70 10.63 15.76
CA SER A 55 -8.42 9.35 15.77
C SER A 55 -9.86 9.47 15.27
N SER A 56 -10.40 10.68 15.13
CA SER A 56 -11.70 10.94 14.50
C SER A 56 -11.73 10.65 13.00
N TYR A 57 -10.58 10.44 12.35
CA TYR A 57 -10.50 10.14 10.93
C TYR A 57 -10.21 8.65 10.69
N SER A 58 -10.90 8.09 9.69
CA SER A 58 -10.52 6.81 9.11
C SER A 58 -9.25 6.98 8.28
N LYS A 59 -8.15 6.37 8.70
CA LYS A 59 -6.83 6.47 8.05
C LYS A 59 -6.66 5.28 7.10
N TRP A 60 -6.26 5.55 5.87
CA TRP A 60 -6.08 4.51 4.87
C TRP A 60 -4.68 4.56 4.27
N LEU A 61 -4.02 3.42 4.24
CA LEU A 61 -2.79 3.19 3.50
C LEU A 61 -3.05 2.08 2.49
N ILE A 62 -2.91 2.40 1.20
CA ILE A 62 -3.05 1.46 0.09
C ILE A 62 -1.67 1.27 -0.53
N VAL A 63 -1.20 0.02 -0.60
CA VAL A 63 0.12 -0.36 -1.11
C VAL A 63 -0.07 -1.27 -2.30
N LEU A 64 0.52 -0.94 -3.44
CA LEU A 64 0.59 -1.82 -4.62
C LEU A 64 1.90 -2.60 -4.59
N SER A 65 1.87 -3.93 -4.67
CA SER A 65 3.08 -4.75 -4.52
C SER A 65 4.14 -4.47 -5.59
N ASP A 66 3.77 -4.01 -6.78
CA ASP A 66 4.72 -3.66 -7.84
C ASP A 66 5.47 -2.32 -7.59
N LEU A 67 5.09 -1.58 -6.53
CA LEU A 67 5.76 -0.35 -6.10
C LEU A 67 6.66 -0.58 -4.87
N VAL A 68 6.91 -1.84 -4.51
CA VAL A 68 7.67 -2.18 -3.30
C VAL A 68 9.16 -2.18 -3.55
N ASP A 69 9.89 -1.77 -2.52
CA ASP A 69 11.34 -1.74 -2.53
C ASP A 69 11.85 -3.05 -1.95
N LEU A 70 12.58 -3.79 -2.78
CA LEU A 70 13.16 -5.08 -2.47
C LEU A 70 14.67 -4.98 -2.15
N GLU A 71 15.25 -3.78 -2.08
CA GLU A 71 16.70 -3.53 -1.94
C GLU A 71 17.28 -3.82 -0.54
N ARG A 72 16.51 -4.41 0.38
CA ARG A 72 17.05 -4.89 1.67
C ARG A 72 18.13 -5.94 1.41
N LYS A 73 19.24 -5.85 2.15
CA LYS A 73 20.43 -6.67 1.91
C LYS A 73 20.24 -8.15 2.28
N SER A 74 19.22 -8.48 3.09
CA SER A 74 18.87 -9.86 3.44
C SER A 74 17.41 -10.03 3.89
N GLU A 75 16.90 -11.27 3.83
CA GLU A 75 15.60 -11.67 4.39
C GLU A 75 15.49 -11.34 5.89
N ALA A 76 16.57 -11.59 6.65
CA ALA A 76 16.61 -11.30 8.08
C ALA A 76 16.46 -9.80 8.39
N GLU A 77 17.12 -8.94 7.62
CA GLU A 77 16.97 -7.49 7.74
C GLU A 77 15.56 -7.01 7.39
N ALA A 78 14.99 -7.54 6.30
CA ALA A 78 13.64 -7.18 5.88
C ALA A 78 12.59 -7.59 6.93
N LYS A 79 12.69 -8.83 7.43
CA LYS A 79 11.81 -9.33 8.49
C LYS A 79 11.97 -8.54 9.78
N ALA A 80 13.21 -8.22 10.18
CA ALA A 80 13.47 -7.40 11.36
C ALA A 80 12.88 -5.99 11.22
N ALA A 81 12.98 -5.37 10.04
CA ALA A 81 12.38 -4.05 9.81
C ALA A 81 10.85 -4.09 9.98
N VAL A 82 10.19 -5.10 9.42
CA VAL A 82 8.73 -5.27 9.56
C VAL A 82 8.34 -5.52 11.02
N GLN A 83 8.95 -6.53 11.66
CA GLN A 83 8.55 -6.99 12.98
C GLN A 83 8.93 -6.02 14.10
N LYS A 84 10.08 -5.35 14.00
CA LYS A 84 10.56 -4.43 15.05
C LYS A 84 10.13 -2.98 14.84
N THR A 85 9.76 -2.59 13.62
CA THR A 85 9.50 -1.18 13.29
C THR A 85 8.07 -0.97 12.82
N LEU A 86 7.64 -1.67 11.77
CA LEU A 86 6.34 -1.40 11.14
C LEU A 86 5.16 -1.97 11.94
N VAL A 87 5.24 -3.22 12.38
CA VAL A 87 4.18 -3.88 13.17
C VAL A 87 3.87 -3.09 14.45
N PRO A 88 4.85 -2.68 15.29
CA PRO A 88 4.57 -1.87 16.47
C PRO A 88 4.00 -0.50 16.16
N GLN A 89 4.33 0.09 14.99
CA GLN A 89 3.75 1.38 14.59
C GLN A 89 2.29 1.22 14.16
N ILE A 90 1.99 0.22 13.34
CA ILE A 90 0.64 -0.12 12.91
C ILE A 90 -0.25 -0.38 14.13
N GLN A 91 0.27 -1.14 15.10
CA GLN A 91 -0.48 -1.51 16.31
C GLN A 91 -0.81 -0.33 17.23
N LYS A 92 -0.13 0.82 17.07
CA LYS A 92 -0.40 2.05 17.82
C LYS A 92 -1.40 2.97 17.13
N LEU A 93 -1.76 2.69 15.88
CA LEU A 93 -2.73 3.50 15.15
C LEU A 93 -4.14 3.05 15.49
N GLU A 94 -5.02 4.00 15.71
CA GLU A 94 -6.47 3.79 15.82
C GLU A 94 -7.17 4.28 14.54
N GLY A 95 -8.23 3.58 14.15
CA GLY A 95 -9.00 3.86 12.94
C GLY A 95 -8.20 3.65 11.65
N PHE A 96 -7.18 2.80 11.69
CA PHE A 96 -6.25 2.56 10.58
C PHE A 96 -6.65 1.36 9.72
N ASN A 97 -6.56 1.54 8.41
CA ASN A 97 -6.93 0.56 7.41
C ASN A 97 -5.73 0.38 6.46
N LEU A 98 -5.17 -0.81 6.44
CA LEU A 98 -4.11 -1.19 5.51
C LEU A 98 -4.70 -2.05 4.40
N VAL A 99 -4.48 -1.66 3.15
CA VAL A 99 -4.76 -2.49 1.99
C VAL A 99 -3.46 -2.74 1.23
N ILE A 100 -3.15 -4.01 0.97
CA ILE A 100 -2.12 -4.41 0.04
C ILE A 100 -2.82 -4.98 -1.21
N ILE A 101 -2.58 -4.37 -2.36
CA ILE A 101 -3.00 -4.89 -3.66
C ILE A 101 -1.80 -5.64 -4.22
N ASP A 102 -1.90 -6.97 -4.25
CA ASP A 102 -0.86 -7.82 -4.81
C ASP A 102 -0.98 -7.91 -6.34
N ALA A 103 -0.22 -7.06 -7.01
CA ALA A 103 -0.05 -7.01 -8.47
C ALA A 103 1.15 -7.82 -8.97
N SER A 104 1.71 -8.74 -8.16
CA SER A 104 2.92 -9.53 -8.47
C SER A 104 2.78 -10.51 -9.65
N ARG A 105 1.66 -10.51 -10.36
CA ARG A 105 1.45 -11.32 -11.58
C ARG A 105 1.40 -10.48 -12.86
N ILE A 106 1.33 -9.15 -12.75
CA ILE A 106 1.11 -8.24 -13.87
C ILE A 106 2.44 -7.72 -14.40
N GLY A 107 3.16 -7.04 -13.52
CA GLY A 107 4.57 -6.77 -13.65
C GLY A 107 5.14 -7.26 -12.34
N ARG A 108 5.93 -8.33 -12.35
CA ARG A 108 6.87 -8.49 -11.25
C ARG A 108 8.02 -7.58 -11.58
N TRP A 109 8.07 -6.37 -11.03
CA TRP A 109 9.31 -5.61 -11.10
C TRP A 109 10.45 -6.50 -10.57
N LYS A 110 11.40 -6.86 -11.46
CA LYS A 110 12.39 -7.94 -11.25
C LYS A 110 11.74 -9.28 -10.80
N PRO A 111 11.16 -10.08 -11.72
CA PRO A 111 10.45 -11.33 -11.39
C PRO A 111 11.25 -12.37 -10.62
N GLU A 112 12.57 -12.35 -10.83
CA GLU A 112 13.51 -13.28 -10.23
C GLU A 112 14.13 -12.74 -8.94
N HIS A 113 13.66 -11.58 -8.44
CA HIS A 113 14.24 -11.00 -7.24
C HIS A 113 14.02 -11.93 -6.03
N PRO A 114 15.08 -12.36 -5.34
CA PRO A 114 14.98 -13.39 -4.30
C PRO A 114 14.18 -12.95 -3.06
N MET A 115 13.91 -11.64 -2.92
CA MET A 115 13.13 -11.08 -1.81
C MET A 115 11.62 -11.17 -1.98
N TRP A 116 11.07 -11.61 -3.12
CA TRP A 116 9.63 -11.74 -3.32
C TRP A 116 8.95 -12.63 -2.27
N PRO A 117 9.44 -13.84 -1.96
CA PRO A 117 8.87 -14.67 -0.90
C PRO A 117 8.92 -14.01 0.49
N THR A 118 9.96 -13.21 0.76
CA THR A 118 10.06 -12.43 1.99
C THR A 118 9.01 -11.32 2.03
N TRP A 119 8.81 -10.61 0.91
CA TRP A 119 7.78 -9.59 0.77
C TRP A 119 6.38 -10.18 0.98
N GLU A 120 6.08 -11.33 0.37
CA GLU A 120 4.79 -12.02 0.51
C GLU A 120 4.48 -12.32 1.99
N LYS A 121 5.43 -12.94 2.71
CA LYS A 121 5.29 -13.20 4.16
C LYS A 121 5.10 -11.92 4.95
N ASN A 122 5.92 -10.90 4.69
CA ASN A 122 5.86 -9.61 5.38
C ASN A 122 4.54 -8.86 5.10
N SER A 123 4.01 -8.96 3.88
CA SER A 123 2.75 -8.32 3.50
C SER A 123 1.59 -8.87 4.34
N LYS A 124 1.57 -10.19 4.53
CA LYS A 124 0.61 -10.86 5.41
C LYS A 124 0.80 -10.44 6.86
N ASP A 125 2.04 -10.45 7.37
CA ASP A 125 2.32 -10.01 8.75
C ASP A 125 1.82 -8.58 9.01
N LEU A 126 1.95 -7.67 8.04
CA LEU A 126 1.49 -6.28 8.15
C LEU A 126 -0.04 -6.19 8.18
N THR A 127 -0.75 -6.90 7.30
CA THR A 127 -2.22 -6.88 7.27
C THR A 127 -2.81 -7.55 8.51
N ASP A 128 -2.22 -8.65 8.98
CA ASP A 128 -2.63 -9.33 10.20
C ASP A 128 -2.41 -8.43 11.43
N ALA A 129 -1.27 -7.72 11.48
CA ALA A 129 -1.00 -6.76 12.55
C ALA A 129 -1.98 -5.59 12.58
N ALA A 130 -2.41 -5.10 11.41
CA ALA A 130 -3.45 -4.07 11.33
C ALA A 130 -4.78 -4.62 11.85
N GLN A 131 -5.17 -5.83 11.47
CA GLN A 131 -6.44 -6.43 11.88
C GLN A 131 -6.49 -6.87 13.35
N ALA A 132 -5.33 -7.10 13.97
CA ALA A 132 -5.25 -7.45 15.40
C ALA A 132 -5.63 -6.32 16.35
N VAL A 133 -5.69 -5.07 15.87
CA VAL A 133 -6.12 -3.91 16.65
C VAL A 133 -7.62 -3.68 16.46
N GLY A 134 -8.36 -3.59 17.57
CA GLY A 134 -9.80 -3.31 17.53
C GLY A 134 -10.09 -1.99 16.80
N GLY A 135 -11.00 -2.04 15.81
CA GLY A 135 -11.38 -0.88 14.98
C GLY A 135 -10.47 -0.62 13.77
N ASN A 136 -9.36 -1.35 13.63
CA ASN A 136 -8.53 -1.32 12.43
C ASN A 136 -8.88 -2.45 11.47
N ARG A 137 -8.44 -2.34 10.21
CA ARG A 137 -8.65 -3.36 9.18
C ARG A 137 -7.39 -3.59 8.35
N GLY A 138 -7.15 -4.85 8.01
CA GLY A 138 -6.08 -5.27 7.11
C GLY A 138 -6.66 -6.06 5.94
N PHE A 139 -6.27 -5.74 4.71
CA PHE A 139 -6.74 -6.41 3.51
C PHE A 139 -5.58 -6.75 2.58
N ASN A 140 -5.61 -7.95 2.02
CA ASN A 140 -4.72 -8.35 0.94
C ASN A 140 -5.60 -8.76 -0.26
N ILE A 141 -5.47 -8.03 -1.37
CA ILE A 141 -6.31 -8.17 -2.58
C ILE A 141 -5.39 -8.57 -3.73
N GLY A 142 -5.61 -9.74 -4.33
CA GLY A 142 -4.88 -10.14 -5.52
C GLY A 142 -5.35 -9.40 -6.78
N ALA A 143 -4.41 -9.01 -7.63
CA ALA A 143 -4.63 -8.48 -8.97
C ALA A 143 -3.70 -9.21 -9.94
N ASP A 144 -4.26 -10.07 -10.79
CA ASP A 144 -3.48 -10.95 -11.66
C ASP A 144 -3.30 -10.45 -13.10
N ASN A 145 -4.04 -9.41 -13.47
CA ASN A 145 -3.97 -8.74 -14.76
C ASN A 145 -4.27 -7.23 -14.58
N PRO A 146 -3.94 -6.36 -15.56
CA PRO A 146 -4.16 -4.91 -15.44
C PRO A 146 -5.60 -4.52 -15.08
N ASP A 147 -6.61 -5.21 -15.62
CA ASP A 147 -8.02 -4.93 -15.32
C ASP A 147 -8.36 -5.27 -13.85
N ALA A 148 -7.76 -6.34 -13.31
CA ALA A 148 -7.90 -6.71 -11.91
C ALA A 148 -7.31 -5.68 -10.94
N ILE A 149 -6.41 -4.78 -11.38
CA ILE A 149 -5.98 -3.65 -10.55
C ILE A 149 -7.12 -2.66 -10.38
N SER A 150 -7.86 -2.36 -11.45
CA SER A 150 -9.02 -1.47 -11.40
C SER A 150 -10.10 -2.06 -10.47
N GLU A 151 -10.40 -3.35 -10.62
CA GLU A 151 -11.33 -4.05 -9.72
C GLU A 151 -10.86 -4.01 -8.27
N ALA A 152 -9.55 -4.16 -8.01
CA ALA A 152 -9.00 -4.08 -6.66
C ALA A 152 -9.23 -2.68 -6.06
N PHE A 153 -9.04 -1.61 -6.82
CA PHE A 153 -9.32 -0.25 -6.35
C PHE A 153 -10.81 0.03 -6.16
N GLU A 154 -11.68 -0.54 -6.99
CA GLU A 154 -13.13 -0.47 -6.77
C GLU A 154 -13.55 -1.17 -5.47
N ARG A 155 -12.97 -2.34 -5.18
CA ARG A 155 -13.16 -3.03 -3.90
C ARG A 155 -12.68 -2.17 -2.74
N VAL A 156 -11.54 -1.50 -2.86
CA VAL A 156 -11.07 -0.55 -1.83
C VAL A 156 -12.05 0.59 -1.61
N ALA A 157 -12.58 1.19 -2.69
CA ALA A 157 -13.57 2.25 -2.57
C ALA A 157 -14.85 1.76 -1.86
N ALA A 158 -15.31 0.54 -2.15
CA ALA A 158 -16.45 -0.08 -1.46
C ALA A 158 -16.16 -0.34 0.04
N LEU A 159 -14.94 -0.78 0.38
CA LEU A 159 -14.50 -0.97 1.78
C LEU A 159 -14.42 0.36 2.56
N MET A 160 -14.09 1.46 1.88
CA MET A 160 -14.10 2.81 2.44
C MET A 160 -15.51 3.29 2.75
N GLN A 161 -16.46 3.04 1.84
CA GLN A 161 -17.87 3.41 2.02
C GLN A 161 -18.55 2.60 3.13
N SER A 162 -18.27 1.29 3.21
CA SER A 162 -18.86 0.42 4.23
C SER A 162 -18.32 0.64 5.65
N GLY A 163 -17.16 1.31 5.78
CA GLY A 163 -16.60 1.71 7.07
C GLY A 163 -17.10 3.06 7.59
N GLY A 164 -17.96 3.75 6.85
CA GLY A 164 -18.45 5.10 7.16
C GLY A 164 -19.76 5.16 7.95
N VAL A 165 -20.35 4.02 8.34
CA VAL A 165 -21.61 3.98 9.08
C VAL A 165 -21.31 3.62 10.54
N SER A 166 -20.99 4.64 11.35
CA SER A 166 -21.42 4.63 12.74
C SER A 166 -22.85 5.17 12.75
N GLU A 167 -23.83 4.27 12.67
CA GLU A 167 -25.20 4.61 13.06
C GLU A 167 -25.16 4.96 14.55
N SER A 168 -25.46 6.24 14.81
CA SER A 168 -25.74 6.85 16.11
C SER A 168 -26.98 6.27 16.78
#